data_AF-A0A844IJS8-F1
#
_entry.id   AF-A0A844IJS8-F1
#
_cell.length_a   1.000
_cell.length_b   1.000
_cell.length_c   1.000
_cell.angle_alpha   90.00
_cell.angle_beta   90.00
_cell.angle_gamma   90.00
#
_symmetry.space_group_name_H-M   'P 1'
#
loop_
_entity.id
_entity.type
_entity.pdbx_description
1 polymer ?
#
loop_
_entity_poly.entity_id
_entity_poly.type
_entity_poly.pdbx_seq_one_letter_code
_entity_poly.pdbx_strand_id
1 'polypeptide(L)'
;MSDSLQHFTSQQRLIKELFAKEDWLKLCQRQPNHPAVNKYRICQQMIEQGGIIKFPENSDILAELTSILLDNYIFAKISGGNTTHFSLGDFANYGDLKVKQNIESQLKNEKTDAFSSLMTELSFGAWFLSKQGFQLTATEDEGLADFKIDIHGHPIPIAVECKHIDTSTNESRYQSDIKKANKQIKNWKTTLSTEEGKYKDKISLGL
;
A
#
# COMPACT_ATOMS: atom_id res chain seq x y z
N MET A 1 -15.66 11.85 -22.34
CA MET A 1 -14.39 11.12 -22.19
C MET A 1 -14.75 9.66 -21.93
N SER A 2 -14.12 8.67 -22.56
CA SER A 2 -14.44 7.27 -22.25
C SER A 2 -14.01 6.95 -20.81
N ASP A 3 -14.76 6.09 -20.12
CA ASP A 3 -14.46 5.69 -18.72
C ASP A 3 -13.04 5.12 -18.60
N SER A 4 -12.58 4.41 -19.62
CA SER A 4 -11.21 3.88 -19.72
C SER A 4 -10.15 4.98 -19.78
N LEU A 5 -10.36 6.03 -20.60
CA LEU A 5 -9.43 7.15 -20.70
C LEU A 5 -9.36 7.95 -19.38
N GLN A 6 -10.51 8.11 -18.71
CA GLN A 6 -10.56 8.72 -17.38
C GLN A 6 -9.76 7.89 -16.37
N HIS A 7 -9.87 6.56 -16.43
CA HIS A 7 -9.16 5.67 -15.52
C HIS A 7 -7.63 5.82 -15.61
N PHE A 8 -7.05 5.78 -16.82
CA PHE A 8 -5.61 5.96 -17.00
C PHE A 8 -5.14 7.37 -16.66
N THR A 9 -5.96 8.39 -16.95
CA THR A 9 -5.68 9.78 -16.55
C THR A 9 -5.64 9.92 -15.04
N SER A 10 -6.62 9.32 -14.34
CA SER A 10 -6.66 9.31 -12.87
C SER A 10 -5.46 8.58 -12.29
N GLN A 11 -5.07 7.42 -12.83
CA GLN A 11 -3.89 6.69 -12.33
C GLN A 11 -2.61 7.53 -12.50
N GLN A 12 -2.39 8.17 -13.65
CA GLN A 12 -1.22 9.04 -13.81
C GLN A 12 -1.17 10.17 -12.79
N ARG A 13 -2.33 10.78 -12.53
CA ARG A 13 -2.46 11.84 -11.53
C ARG A 13 -2.14 11.30 -10.14
N LEU A 14 -2.73 10.17 -9.75
CA LEU A 14 -2.52 9.54 -8.46
C LEU A 14 -1.06 9.14 -8.25
N ILE A 15 -0.43 8.49 -9.24
CA ILE A 15 1.00 8.19 -9.19
C ILE A 15 1.81 9.45 -8.95
N LYS A 16 1.50 10.58 -9.61
CA LYS A 16 2.21 11.84 -9.37
C LYS A 16 1.93 12.44 -7.99
N GLU A 17 0.70 12.37 -7.50
CA GLU A 17 0.30 12.90 -6.19
C GLU A 17 0.97 12.18 -5.02
N LEU A 18 1.42 10.93 -5.21
CA LEU A 18 2.18 10.17 -4.21
C LEU A 18 3.60 10.72 -4.00
N PHE A 19 4.17 11.44 -4.96
CA PHE A 19 5.53 11.95 -4.89
C PHE A 19 5.54 13.48 -4.82
N ALA A 20 6.48 14.04 -4.08
CA ALA A 20 6.81 15.45 -4.26
C ALA A 20 7.28 15.68 -5.70
N LYS A 21 6.86 16.79 -6.32
CA LYS A 21 7.11 17.08 -7.74
C LYS A 21 8.59 16.94 -8.13
N GLU A 22 9.49 17.43 -7.29
CA GLU A 22 10.94 17.34 -7.53
C GLU A 22 11.47 15.90 -7.48
N ASP A 23 10.96 15.10 -6.55
CA ASP A 23 11.36 13.71 -6.36
C ASP A 23 10.87 12.85 -7.52
N TRP A 24 9.64 13.09 -8.01
CA TRP A 24 9.13 12.46 -9.22
C TRP A 24 10.02 12.72 -10.45
N LEU A 25 10.44 13.97 -10.65
CA LEU A 25 11.30 14.34 -11.78
C LEU A 25 12.68 13.67 -11.68
N LYS A 26 13.28 13.66 -10.49
CA LYS A 26 14.57 12.96 -10.24
C LYS A 26 14.44 11.47 -10.50
N LEU A 27 13.36 10.83 -10.01
CA LEU A 27 13.10 9.42 -10.20
C LEU A 27 12.99 9.06 -11.68
N CYS A 28 12.23 9.84 -12.46
CA CYS A 28 12.07 9.63 -13.89
C CYS A 28 13.41 9.69 -14.66
N GLN A 29 14.34 10.55 -14.22
CA GLN A 29 15.65 10.72 -14.84
C GLN A 29 16.64 9.61 -14.44
N ARG A 30 16.70 9.27 -13.15
CA ARG A 30 17.72 8.38 -12.59
C ARG A 30 17.35 6.90 -12.70
N GLN A 31 16.08 6.58 -12.57
CA GLN A 31 15.56 5.21 -12.52
C GLN A 31 14.43 5.03 -13.54
N PRO A 32 14.72 5.07 -14.85
CA PRO A 32 13.70 4.97 -15.89
C PRO A 32 12.94 3.64 -15.88
N ASN A 33 13.47 2.61 -15.21
CA ASN A 33 12.84 1.30 -15.07
C ASN A 33 12.13 1.11 -13.73
N HIS A 34 12.02 2.17 -12.91
CA HIS A 34 11.30 2.10 -11.65
C HIS A 34 9.83 1.72 -11.88
N PRO A 35 9.22 0.83 -11.07
CA PRO A 35 7.84 0.37 -11.31
C PRO A 35 6.81 1.50 -11.44
N ALA A 36 6.88 2.53 -10.59
CA ALA A 36 6.00 3.70 -10.70
C ALA A 36 6.16 4.46 -12.03
N VAL A 37 7.39 4.56 -12.54
CA VAL A 37 7.71 5.22 -13.81
C VAL A 37 7.18 4.38 -14.99
N ASN A 38 7.34 3.06 -14.93
CA ASN A 38 6.81 2.14 -15.93
C ASN A 38 5.28 2.20 -15.99
N LYS A 39 4.61 2.13 -14.83
CA LYS A 39 3.14 2.28 -14.74
C LYS A 39 2.66 3.61 -15.31
N TYR A 40 3.34 4.70 -14.98
CA TYR A 40 3.03 6.02 -15.52
C TYR A 40 3.16 6.07 -17.05
N ARG A 41 4.22 5.48 -17.62
CA ARG A 41 4.44 5.41 -19.07
C ARG A 41 3.38 4.58 -19.77
N ILE A 42 2.97 3.44 -19.19
CA ILE A 42 1.88 2.62 -19.73
C ILE A 42 0.58 3.42 -19.73
N CYS A 43 0.27 4.14 -18.65
CA CYS A 43 -0.91 5.01 -18.63
C CYS A 43 -0.82 6.10 -19.71
N GLN A 44 0.36 6.68 -19.94
CA GLN A 44 0.58 7.68 -21.01
C GLN A 44 0.26 7.08 -22.38
N GLN A 45 0.81 5.89 -22.64
CA GLN A 45 0.58 5.15 -23.87
C GLN A 45 -0.91 4.82 -24.07
N MET A 46 -1.63 4.45 -23.01
CA MET A 46 -3.08 4.18 -23.09
C MET A 46 -3.89 5.44 -23.35
N ILE A 47 -3.52 6.57 -22.73
CA ILE A 47 -4.15 7.88 -22.96
C ILE A 47 -3.99 8.29 -24.42
N GLU A 48 -2.79 8.16 -24.99
CA GLU A 48 -2.49 8.45 -26.40
C GLU A 48 -3.27 7.54 -27.36
N GLN A 49 -3.61 6.32 -26.91
CA GLN A 49 -4.47 5.38 -27.65
C GLN A 49 -5.98 5.60 -27.40
N GLY A 50 -6.38 6.68 -26.71
CA GLY A 50 -7.78 6.97 -26.42
C GLY A 50 -8.41 6.05 -25.36
N GLY A 51 -7.58 5.40 -24.53
CA GLY A 51 -8.00 4.43 -23.52
C GLY A 51 -8.36 3.05 -24.09
N ILE A 52 -7.97 2.75 -25.34
CA ILE A 52 -8.25 1.46 -25.99
C ILE A 52 -7.05 0.54 -25.81
N ILE A 53 -7.27 -0.61 -25.18
CA ILE A 53 -6.30 -1.71 -25.13
C ILE A 53 -6.41 -2.47 -26.46
N LYS A 54 -5.33 -2.49 -27.23
CA LYS A 54 -5.25 -3.15 -28.55
C LYS A 54 -4.54 -4.49 -28.43
N PHE A 55 -5.11 -5.51 -29.04
CA PHE A 55 -4.51 -6.83 -29.13
C PHE A 55 -4.25 -7.18 -30.61
N PRO A 56 -3.05 -7.66 -30.96
CA PRO A 56 -1.98 -8.16 -30.08
C PRO A 56 -0.98 -7.12 -29.53
N GLU A 57 -1.12 -5.85 -29.89
CA GLU A 57 -0.10 -4.81 -29.69
C GLU A 57 0.21 -4.50 -28.22
N ASN A 58 -0.68 -4.85 -27.28
CA ASN A 58 -0.48 -4.62 -25.85
C ASN A 58 -0.30 -5.92 -25.04
N SER A 59 -0.07 -7.05 -25.71
CA SER A 59 0.09 -8.35 -25.05
C SER A 59 1.22 -8.36 -24.00
N ASP A 60 2.37 -7.77 -24.31
CA ASP A 60 3.54 -7.73 -23.41
C ASP A 60 3.31 -6.91 -22.13
N ILE A 61 2.34 -5.98 -22.14
CA ILE A 61 2.03 -5.10 -21.00
C ILE A 61 0.71 -5.46 -20.32
N LEU A 62 0.07 -6.56 -20.72
CA LEU A 62 -1.29 -6.88 -20.27
C LEU A 62 -1.38 -7.08 -18.75
N ALA A 63 -0.42 -7.78 -18.16
CA ALA A 63 -0.37 -7.98 -16.70
C ALA A 63 -0.26 -6.65 -15.95
N GLU A 64 0.60 -5.76 -16.43
CA GLU A 64 0.82 -4.44 -15.83
C GLU A 64 -0.40 -3.54 -16.00
N LEU A 65 -1.08 -3.62 -17.16
CA LEU A 65 -2.37 -2.96 -17.39
C LEU A 65 -3.41 -3.40 -16.36
N THR A 66 -3.57 -4.71 -16.12
CA THR A 66 -4.50 -5.19 -15.10
C THR A 66 -4.13 -4.73 -13.70
N SER A 67 -2.84 -4.66 -13.35
CA SER A 67 -2.42 -4.10 -12.06
C SER A 67 -2.77 -2.62 -11.94
N ILE A 68 -2.47 -1.82 -12.97
CA ILE A 68 -2.82 -0.39 -13.03
C ILE A 68 -4.32 -0.18 -12.80
N LEU A 69 -5.16 -1.05 -13.37
CA LEU A 69 -6.60 -0.93 -13.21
C LEU A 69 -7.07 -1.11 -11.75
N LEU A 70 -6.35 -1.92 -10.99
CA LEU A 70 -6.63 -2.20 -9.58
C LEU A 70 -6.04 -1.13 -8.65
N ASP A 71 -4.88 -0.59 -8.99
CA ASP A 71 -4.16 0.41 -8.17
C ASP A 71 -5.04 1.62 -7.84
N ASN A 72 -5.81 2.13 -8.81
CA ASN A 72 -6.74 3.23 -8.63
C ASN A 72 -7.76 2.96 -7.50
N TYR A 73 -8.31 1.75 -7.48
CA TYR A 73 -9.21 1.32 -6.41
C TYR A 73 -8.49 1.23 -5.07
N ILE A 74 -7.29 0.62 -5.06
CA ILE A 74 -6.47 0.45 -3.86
C ILE A 74 -6.17 1.79 -3.21
N PHE A 75 -5.67 2.76 -3.99
CA PHE A 75 -5.33 4.10 -3.48
C PHE A 75 -6.55 4.84 -2.96
N ALA A 76 -7.66 4.87 -3.71
CA ALA A 76 -8.88 5.53 -3.27
C ALA A 76 -9.46 4.86 -2.01
N LYS A 77 -9.36 3.53 -1.88
CA LYS A 77 -9.90 2.80 -0.74
C LYS A 77 -9.08 3.00 0.53
N ILE A 78 -7.75 2.88 0.46
CA ILE A 78 -6.86 3.08 1.60
C ILE A 78 -6.88 4.52 2.09
N SER A 79 -6.86 5.49 1.17
CA SER A 79 -6.85 6.90 1.54
C SER A 79 -8.19 7.39 2.10
N GLY A 80 -9.26 6.57 2.10
CA GLY A 80 -10.61 7.01 2.45
C GLY A 80 -11.25 7.93 1.41
N GLY A 81 -10.67 7.98 0.20
CA GLY A 81 -11.12 8.78 -0.92
C GLY A 81 -12.33 8.20 -1.66
N ASN A 82 -12.52 8.66 -2.89
CA ASN A 82 -13.67 8.28 -3.70
C ASN A 82 -13.29 7.24 -4.74
N THR A 83 -13.76 6.00 -4.55
CA THR A 83 -13.47 4.88 -5.47
C THR A 83 -14.18 5.02 -6.82
N THR A 84 -15.30 5.73 -6.91
CA THR A 84 -16.02 6.02 -8.17
C THR A 84 -15.29 7.06 -9.01
N HIS A 85 -14.65 8.04 -8.37
CA HIS A 85 -13.97 9.16 -9.05
C HIS A 85 -12.44 9.05 -9.04
N PHE A 86 -11.90 7.96 -8.48
CA PHE A 86 -10.45 7.71 -8.33
C PHE A 86 -9.70 8.93 -7.77
N SER A 87 -10.16 9.40 -6.61
CA SER A 87 -9.52 10.48 -5.86
C SER A 87 -8.99 9.99 -4.52
N LEU A 88 -7.84 10.52 -4.10
CA LEU A 88 -7.34 10.29 -2.75
C LEU A 88 -8.21 11.00 -1.71
N GLY A 89 -8.32 10.39 -0.53
CA GLY A 89 -8.75 11.06 0.69
C GLY A 89 -7.54 11.54 1.49
N ASP A 90 -7.69 11.60 2.81
CA ASP A 90 -6.69 12.09 3.76
C ASP A 90 -5.82 10.98 4.39
N PHE A 91 -6.10 9.70 4.09
CA PHE A 91 -5.48 8.55 4.78
C PHE A 91 -5.82 8.46 6.28
N ALA A 92 -6.92 9.06 6.74
CA ALA A 92 -7.30 9.10 8.16
C ALA A 92 -7.44 7.71 8.81
N ASN A 93 -7.82 6.67 8.05
CA ASN A 93 -7.94 5.29 8.54
C ASN A 93 -6.61 4.54 8.67
N TYR A 94 -5.50 5.19 8.31
CA TYR A 94 -4.17 4.61 8.19
C TYR A 94 -3.18 5.51 8.96
N GLY A 95 -3.38 5.80 10.25
CA GLY A 95 -2.36 6.49 11.06
C GLY A 95 -1.86 7.86 10.53
N ASP A 96 -2.72 8.52 9.76
CA ASP A 96 -2.67 9.85 9.11
C ASP A 96 -1.27 10.41 8.77
N LEU A 97 -0.53 10.93 9.76
CA LEU A 97 0.72 11.64 9.47
C LEU A 97 1.93 10.70 9.25
N LYS A 98 2.06 9.63 10.05
CA LYS A 98 3.23 8.73 10.00
C LYS A 98 3.20 7.87 8.74
N VAL A 99 2.02 7.41 8.35
CA VAL A 99 1.84 6.64 7.11
C VAL A 99 2.15 7.48 5.90
N LYS A 100 1.64 8.71 5.83
CA LYS A 100 1.97 9.60 4.72
C LYS A 100 3.47 9.83 4.64
N GLN A 101 4.13 10.03 5.79
CA GLN A 101 5.60 10.13 5.86
C GLN A 101 6.31 8.83 5.45
N ASN A 102 5.76 7.65 5.79
CA ASN A 102 6.35 6.37 5.45
C ASN A 102 6.18 6.04 3.96
N ILE A 103 5.00 6.31 3.38
CA ILE A 103 4.73 6.32 1.94
C ILE A 103 5.74 7.24 1.25
N GLU A 104 5.82 8.52 1.66
CA GLU A 104 6.75 9.49 1.09
C GLU A 104 8.23 9.05 1.25
N SER A 105 8.61 8.42 2.36
CA SER A 105 9.95 7.92 2.64
C SER A 105 10.32 6.71 1.76
N GLN A 106 9.41 5.74 1.64
CA GLN A 106 9.58 4.58 0.77
C GLN A 106 9.65 5.01 -0.70
N LEU A 107 8.92 6.06 -1.08
CA LEU A 107 8.93 6.63 -2.42
C LEU A 107 10.17 7.49 -2.72
N LYS A 108 10.81 8.08 -1.70
CA LYS A 108 12.11 8.77 -1.82
C LYS A 108 13.27 7.81 -2.00
N ASN A 109 13.15 6.59 -1.47
CA ASN A 109 14.14 5.56 -1.71
C ASN A 109 14.03 5.11 -3.16
N GLU A 110 14.98 5.53 -4.01
CA GLU A 110 15.10 5.15 -5.43
C GLU A 110 15.25 3.61 -5.67
N LYS A 111 15.07 2.79 -4.63
CA LYS A 111 15.09 1.33 -4.71
C LYS A 111 13.82 0.84 -5.39
N THR A 112 14.00 0.02 -6.41
CA THR A 112 12.92 -0.54 -7.23
C THR A 112 11.94 -1.42 -6.44
N ASP A 113 12.37 -2.04 -5.34
CA ASP A 113 11.53 -2.90 -4.50
C ASP A 113 10.67 -2.12 -3.50
N ALA A 114 11.00 -0.86 -3.19
CA ALA A 114 10.28 -0.06 -2.21
C ALA A 114 8.83 0.23 -2.66
N PHE A 115 8.64 0.63 -3.92
CA PHE A 115 7.31 0.86 -4.48
C PHE A 115 6.47 -0.42 -4.51
N SER A 116 7.06 -1.55 -4.91
CA SER A 116 6.34 -2.84 -4.96
C SER A 116 5.97 -3.36 -3.56
N SER A 117 6.84 -3.11 -2.57
CA SER A 117 6.57 -3.41 -1.16
C SER A 117 5.41 -2.57 -0.64
N LEU A 118 5.43 -1.26 -0.92
CA LEU A 118 4.33 -0.37 -0.58
C LEU A 118 3.01 -0.83 -1.23
N MET A 119 3.02 -1.13 -2.53
CA MET A 119 1.81 -1.58 -3.22
C MET A 119 1.27 -2.89 -2.65
N THR A 120 2.14 -3.79 -2.17
CA THR A 120 1.72 -5.04 -1.51
C THR A 120 0.95 -4.73 -0.22
N GLU A 121 1.50 -3.85 0.61
CA GLU A 121 0.91 -3.40 1.87
C GLU A 121 -0.44 -2.69 1.66
N LEU A 122 -0.48 -1.72 0.74
CA LEU A 122 -1.70 -0.98 0.40
C LEU A 122 -2.77 -1.90 -0.19
N SER A 123 -2.40 -2.84 -1.05
CA SER A 123 -3.33 -3.81 -1.64
C SER A 123 -3.97 -4.69 -0.57
N PHE A 124 -3.17 -5.16 0.39
CA PHE A 124 -3.65 -5.95 1.51
C PHE A 124 -4.67 -5.17 2.34
N GLY A 125 -4.32 -3.93 2.71
CA GLY A 125 -5.23 -3.09 3.48
C GLY A 125 -6.51 -2.77 2.72
N ALA A 126 -6.43 -2.48 1.42
CA ALA A 126 -7.59 -2.17 0.58
C ALA A 126 -8.57 -3.35 0.51
N TRP A 127 -8.04 -4.57 0.42
CA TRP A 127 -8.85 -5.78 0.47
C TRP A 127 -9.61 -5.85 1.80
N PHE A 128 -8.94 -5.75 2.96
CA PHE A 128 -9.65 -5.86 4.24
C PHE A 128 -10.70 -4.75 4.43
N LEU A 129 -10.38 -3.51 4.05
CA LEU A 129 -11.35 -2.40 4.11
C LEU A 129 -12.54 -2.57 3.14
N SER A 130 -12.43 -3.45 2.14
CA SER A 130 -13.54 -3.78 1.22
C SER A 130 -14.53 -4.79 1.82
N LYS A 131 -14.20 -5.43 2.95
CA LYS A 131 -15.02 -6.45 3.60
C LYS A 131 -15.80 -5.87 4.77
N GLN A 132 -17.00 -6.40 4.99
CA GLN A 132 -17.77 -6.11 6.21
C GLN A 132 -17.27 -6.98 7.36
N GLY A 133 -17.36 -6.44 8.59
CA GLY A 133 -16.98 -7.17 9.81
C GLY A 133 -15.49 -7.14 10.13
N PHE A 134 -14.70 -6.36 9.40
CA PHE A 134 -13.27 -6.16 9.66
C PHE A 134 -12.99 -4.67 9.90
N GLN A 135 -12.13 -4.39 10.86
CA GLN A 135 -11.54 -3.08 11.07
C GLN A 135 -10.03 -3.22 10.99
N LEU A 136 -9.39 -2.38 10.18
CA LEU A 136 -7.95 -2.37 9.98
C LEU A 136 -7.36 -1.15 10.69
N THR A 137 -6.19 -1.31 11.30
CA THR A 137 -5.38 -0.22 11.85
C THR A 137 -3.94 -0.43 11.44
N ALA A 138 -3.34 0.54 10.73
CA ALA A 138 -1.92 0.54 10.41
C ALA A 138 -1.10 0.80 11.68
N THR A 139 -0.01 0.06 11.87
CA THR A 139 0.85 0.11 13.05
C THR A 139 2.27 0.53 12.67
N GLU A 140 2.47 1.85 12.52
CA GLU A 140 3.71 2.46 12.01
C GLU A 140 4.88 2.57 13.02
N ASP A 141 4.82 1.87 14.14
CA ASP A 141 5.90 1.94 15.13
C ASP A 141 7.00 0.92 14.82
N GLU A 142 8.25 1.39 14.83
CA GLU A 142 9.41 0.58 14.45
C GLU A 142 9.47 -0.73 15.27
N GLY A 143 9.49 -1.86 14.56
CA GLY A 143 9.57 -3.18 15.17
C GLY A 143 8.23 -3.78 15.58
N LEU A 144 7.10 -3.14 15.25
CA LEU A 144 5.76 -3.75 15.26
C LEU A 144 5.40 -4.32 13.89
N ALA A 145 4.27 -5.03 13.86
CA ALA A 145 3.67 -5.52 12.63
C ALA A 145 3.14 -4.35 11.77
N ASP A 146 2.94 -4.54 10.47
CA ASP A 146 2.37 -3.49 9.60
C ASP A 146 0.89 -3.18 9.92
N PHE A 147 0.09 -4.20 10.28
CA PHE A 147 -1.34 -4.03 10.62
C PHE A 147 -1.77 -4.74 11.90
N LYS A 148 -2.77 -4.14 12.54
CA LYS A 148 -3.76 -4.81 13.38
C LYS A 148 -5.10 -4.94 12.64
N ILE A 149 -5.70 -6.13 12.70
CA ILE A 149 -7.05 -6.40 12.21
C ILE A 149 -7.93 -6.81 13.38
N ASP A 150 -8.97 -6.03 13.65
CA ASP A 150 -10.06 -6.39 14.55
C ASP A 150 -11.20 -7.03 13.74
N ILE A 151 -11.72 -8.18 14.19
CA ILE A 151 -12.80 -8.92 13.51
C ILE A 151 -14.04 -8.86 14.39
N HIS A 152 -15.16 -8.41 13.84
CA HIS A 152 -16.42 -8.29 14.59
C HIS A 152 -16.88 -9.67 15.11
N GLY A 153 -17.12 -9.75 16.43
CA GLY A 153 -17.51 -10.99 17.10
C GLY A 153 -16.35 -11.94 17.39
N HIS A 154 -15.11 -11.58 17.05
CA HIS A 154 -13.92 -12.33 17.43
C HIS A 154 -13.16 -11.60 18.55
N PRO A 155 -12.81 -12.28 19.66
CA PRO A 155 -12.23 -11.61 20.82
C PRO A 155 -10.76 -11.25 20.66
N ILE A 156 -10.08 -11.79 19.64
CA ILE A 156 -8.63 -11.66 19.48
C ILE A 156 -8.32 -10.92 18.16
N PRO A 157 -7.58 -9.80 18.21
CA PRO A 157 -7.10 -9.13 17.00
C PRO A 157 -5.97 -9.91 16.32
N ILE A 158 -5.82 -9.73 15.01
CA ILE A 158 -4.77 -10.37 14.21
C ILE A 158 -3.71 -9.32 13.86
N ALA A 159 -2.44 -9.62 14.17
CA ALA A 159 -1.30 -8.88 13.62
C ALA A 159 -0.91 -9.43 12.26
N VAL A 160 -0.63 -8.53 11.32
CA VAL A 160 -0.18 -8.89 9.97
C VAL A 160 1.05 -8.10 9.60
N GLU A 161 2.04 -8.81 9.07
CA GLU A 161 3.20 -8.23 8.40
C GLU A 161 3.14 -8.56 6.91
N CYS A 162 3.29 -7.55 6.06
CA CYS A 162 3.38 -7.67 4.62
C CYS A 162 4.84 -7.63 4.18
N LYS A 163 5.23 -8.58 3.32
CA LYS A 163 6.56 -8.62 2.71
C LYS A 163 6.42 -8.94 1.23
N HIS A 164 6.97 -8.06 0.40
CA HIS A 164 7.08 -8.32 -1.03
C HIS A 164 8.32 -9.19 -1.28
N ILE A 165 8.12 -10.34 -1.92
CA ILE A 165 9.17 -11.29 -2.28
C ILE A 165 9.17 -11.41 -3.80
N ASP A 166 10.27 -11.04 -4.43
CA ASP A 166 10.48 -11.22 -5.87
C ASP A 166 11.16 -12.57 -6.16
N THR A 167 10.94 -13.10 -7.36
CA THR A 167 11.62 -14.26 -7.94
C THR A 167 13.15 -14.16 -7.95
N SER A 168 13.69 -12.95 -7.94
CA SER A 168 15.13 -12.68 -7.82
C SER A 168 15.66 -12.74 -6.37
N THR A 169 14.76 -12.87 -5.39
CA THR A 169 15.11 -12.93 -3.96
C THR A 169 15.75 -14.27 -3.65
N ASN A 170 17.03 -14.26 -3.25
CA ASN A 170 17.71 -15.48 -2.84
C ASN A 170 17.12 -16.03 -1.52
N GLU A 171 17.30 -17.33 -1.31
CA GLU A 171 16.72 -18.05 -0.17
C GLU A 171 17.13 -17.46 1.19
N SER A 172 18.38 -16.98 1.32
CA SER A 172 18.88 -16.39 2.56
C SER A 172 18.18 -15.06 2.89
N ARG A 173 17.91 -14.21 1.89
CA ARG A 173 17.13 -12.98 2.07
C ARG A 173 15.68 -13.30 2.45
N TYR A 174 15.05 -14.25 1.77
CA TYR A 174 13.70 -14.73 2.11
C TYR A 174 13.60 -15.20 3.57
N GLN A 175 14.53 -16.04 4.02
CA GLN A 175 14.57 -16.50 5.42
C GLN A 175 14.78 -15.35 6.41
N SER A 176 15.62 -14.37 6.05
CA SER A 176 15.85 -13.18 6.87
C SER A 176 14.58 -12.33 7.02
N ASP A 177 13.87 -12.09 5.93
CA ASP A 177 12.64 -11.30 5.92
C ASP A 177 11.55 -11.98 6.76
N ILE A 178 11.41 -13.30 6.67
CA ILE A 178 10.51 -14.08 7.53
C ILE A 178 10.91 -14.01 9.01
N LYS A 179 12.20 -14.14 9.33
CA LYS A 179 12.67 -14.03 10.72
C LYS A 179 12.36 -12.64 11.29
N LYS A 180 12.52 -11.58 10.49
CA LYS A 180 12.19 -10.21 10.88
C LYS A 180 10.68 -10.04 11.11
N ALA A 181 9.86 -10.49 10.17
CA ALA A 181 8.40 -10.47 10.29
C ALA A 181 7.91 -11.19 11.55
N ASN A 182 8.43 -12.39 11.82
CA ASN A 182 8.11 -13.15 13.03
C ASN A 182 8.51 -12.42 14.32
N LYS A 183 9.63 -11.68 14.31
CA LYS A 183 10.04 -10.85 15.44
C LYS A 183 9.06 -9.70 15.67
N GLN A 184 8.63 -9.02 14.60
CA GLN A 184 7.67 -7.93 14.66
C GLN A 184 6.30 -8.36 15.22
N ILE A 185 5.79 -9.50 14.74
CA ILE A 185 4.53 -10.09 15.24
C ILE A 185 4.64 -10.45 16.74
N LYS A 186 5.78 -11.00 17.18
CA LYS A 186 6.02 -11.32 18.60
C LYS A 186 6.10 -10.07 19.49
N ASN A 187 6.76 -9.02 19.00
CA ASN A 187 6.84 -7.75 19.73
C ASN A 187 5.44 -7.16 19.95
N TRP A 188 4.60 -7.18 18.91
CA TRP A 188 3.23 -6.70 18.99
C TRP A 188 2.39 -7.42 20.05
N LYS A 189 2.50 -8.76 20.16
CA LYS A 189 1.84 -9.54 21.22
C LYS A 189 2.22 -9.06 22.63
N THR A 190 3.47 -8.63 22.81
CA THR A 190 3.98 -8.14 24.10
C THR A 190 3.40 -6.77 24.43
N THR A 191 3.26 -5.88 23.43
CA THR A 191 2.66 -4.55 23.58
C THR A 191 1.18 -4.64 24.00
N LEU A 192 0.38 -5.48 23.33
CA LEU A 192 -1.04 -5.68 23.69
C LEU A 192 -1.22 -6.19 25.12
N SER A 193 -0.40 -7.15 25.55
CA SER A 193 -0.45 -7.71 26.90
C SER A 193 -0.14 -6.65 27.98
N THR A 194 0.66 -5.64 27.62
CA THR A 194 1.06 -4.55 28.52
C THR A 194 -0.02 -3.46 28.59
N GLU A 195 -0.73 -3.20 27.49
CA GLU A 195 -1.85 -2.25 27.45
C GLU A 195 -3.10 -2.80 28.15
N GLU A 196 -3.41 -4.09 27.99
CA GLU A 196 -4.48 -4.76 28.74
C GLU A 196 -4.20 -4.78 30.26
N GLY A 197 -2.93 -4.95 30.66
CA GLY A 197 -2.51 -4.86 32.06
C GLY A 197 -2.76 -3.47 32.66
N LYS A 198 -2.39 -2.41 31.94
CA LYS A 198 -2.63 -1.02 32.37
C LYS A 198 -4.11 -0.65 32.46
N TYR A 199 -4.96 -1.22 31.59
CA TYR A 199 -6.41 -1.02 31.66
C TYR A 199 -7.04 -1.74 32.86
N LYS A 200 -6.58 -2.96 33.18
CA LYS A 200 -7.00 -3.66 34.40
C LYS A 200 -6.57 -2.93 35.67
N ASP A 201 -5.35 -2.38 35.69
CA ASP A 201 -4.83 -1.61 36.82
C ASP A 201 -5.62 -0.32 37.07
N LYS A 202 -6.07 0.37 36.01
CA LYS A 202 -6.94 1.55 36.12
C LYS A 202 -8.34 1.23 36.66
N ILE A 203 -8.92 0.09 36.28
CA ILE A 203 -10.23 -0.34 36.79
C ILE A 203 -10.13 -0.77 38.26
N SER A 204 -9.00 -1.37 38.68
CA SER A 204 -8.77 -1.74 40.09
C SER A 204 -8.39 -0.55 41.00
N LEU A 205 -8.06 0.61 40.44
CA LEU A 205 -7.71 1.83 41.19
C LEU A 205 -8.86 2.85 41.32
N GLY A 206 -10.06 2.53 40.83
CA GLY A 206 -11.27 3.33 41.10
C GLY A 206 -11.26 4.72 40.47
N LEU A 207 -11.59 4.78 39.17
CA LEU A 207 -12.27 5.92 38.55
C LEU A 207 -13.61 5.44 38.02
#